data_AF-A0A956KIE3-F1
#
_entry.id   AF-A0A956KIE3-F1
#
_cell.length_a   1.000
_cell.length_b   1.000
_cell.length_c   1.000
_cell.angle_alpha   90.00
_cell.angle_beta   90.00
_cell.angle_gamma   90.00
#
_symmetry.space_group_name_H-M   'P 1'
#
loop_
_entity.id
_entity.type
_entity.pdbx_description
1 polymer ?
#
loop_
_entity_poly.entity_id
_entity_poly.type
_entity_poly.pdbx_seq_one_letter_code
_entity_poly.pdbx_strand_id
1 'polypeptide(L)'
;TTPPPQPDAGGAMGLLDDPETRELMLGQFFEFEGVDGVAIISSTGKVLAEKMGSNSSLVTLAGFYMRGAARIARSIGYNVFDGVIARSKNGQQIIMI
;
A
#
# COMPACT_ATOMS: atom_id res chain seq x y z
N THR A 1 2.27 6.63 36.99
CA THR A 1 2.12 5.48 36.07
C THR A 1 2.92 5.81 34.83
N THR A 2 3.92 5.00 34.50
CA THR A 2 4.76 5.20 33.31
C THR A 2 3.92 4.94 32.05
N PRO A 3 4.05 5.74 30.98
CA PRO A 3 3.33 5.47 29.73
C PRO A 3 3.78 4.12 29.16
N PRO A 4 2.91 3.38 28.46
CA PRO A 4 3.32 2.18 27.75
C PRO A 4 4.41 2.55 26.72
N PRO A 5 5.39 1.65 26.48
CA PRO A 5 6.41 1.88 25.45
C PRO A 5 5.72 2.10 24.11
N GLN A 6 6.05 3.21 23.48
CA GLN A 6 5.54 3.56 22.16
C GLN A 6 6.10 2.53 21.17
N PRO A 7 5.27 1.86 20.33
CA PRO A 7 5.77 0.92 19.35
C PRO A 7 6.73 1.67 18.43
N ASP A 8 7.98 1.24 18.38
CA ASP A 8 8.96 1.77 17.45
C ASP A 8 8.37 1.68 16.04
N ALA A 9 8.20 2.82 15.37
CA ALA A 9 7.79 2.87 13.96
C ALA A 9 8.76 2.13 13.01
N GLY A 10 9.89 1.64 13.53
CA GLY A 10 10.84 0.75 12.85
C GLY A 10 10.48 -0.74 12.86
N GLY A 11 9.56 -1.19 13.71
CA GLY A 11 9.24 -2.62 13.86
C GLY A 11 8.60 -3.24 12.61
N ALA A 12 7.74 -2.50 11.90
CA ALA A 12 7.13 -2.96 10.66
C ALA A 12 8.11 -2.92 9.46
N MET A 13 9.11 -2.04 9.48
CA MET A 13 10.11 -1.94 8.41
C MET A 13 11.07 -3.14 8.45
N GLY A 14 11.53 -3.55 9.64
CA GLY A 14 12.37 -4.74 9.81
C GLY A 14 11.63 -6.06 9.57
N LEU A 15 10.31 -6.08 9.75
CA LEU A 15 9.47 -7.27 9.56
C LEU A 15 9.35 -7.67 8.08
N LEU A 16 9.35 -6.70 7.17
CA LEU A 16 9.29 -6.93 5.72
C LEU A 16 10.66 -7.28 5.10
N ASP A 17 11.75 -7.11 5.86
CA ASP A 17 13.09 -7.48 5.44
C ASP A 17 13.28 -9.01 5.44
N ASP A 18 12.54 -9.72 6.31
CA ASP A 18 12.48 -11.17 6.32
C ASP A 18 11.60 -11.70 5.15
N PRO A 19 12.16 -12.52 4.24
CA PRO A 19 11.41 -13.02 3.08
C PRO A 19 10.20 -13.88 3.45
N GLU A 20 10.28 -14.69 4.51
CA GLU A 20 9.19 -15.58 4.92
C GLU A 20 8.02 -14.77 5.48
N THR A 21 8.31 -13.82 6.36
CA THR A 21 7.29 -12.95 6.94
C THR A 21 6.61 -12.09 5.86
N ARG A 22 7.39 -11.57 4.91
CA ARG A 22 6.84 -10.82 3.77
C ARG A 22 5.90 -11.67 2.93
N GLU A 23 6.25 -12.91 2.61
CA GLU A 23 5.41 -13.80 1.82
C GLU A 23 4.11 -14.14 2.57
N LEU A 24 4.19 -14.40 3.88
CA LEU A 24 3.02 -14.67 4.72
C LEU A 24 2.09 -13.44 4.81
N MET A 25 2.66 -12.26 4.98
CA MET A 25 1.90 -11.00 5.01
C MET A 25 1.24 -10.66 3.68
N LEU A 26 1.91 -10.88 2.54
CA LEU A 26 1.28 -10.65 1.23
C LEU A 26 0.25 -11.73 0.91
N GLY A 27 0.50 -12.97 1.34
CA GLY A 27 -0.35 -14.13 1.12
C GLY A 27 -1.76 -13.96 1.68
N GLN A 28 -1.91 -13.32 2.83
CA GLN A 28 -3.22 -13.11 3.47
C GLN A 28 -4.22 -12.33 2.58
N PHE A 29 -3.72 -11.47 1.69
CA PHE A 29 -4.60 -10.69 0.81
C PHE A 29 -5.22 -11.53 -0.31
N PHE A 30 -4.62 -12.67 -0.64
CA PHE A 30 -5.16 -13.60 -1.64
C PHE A 30 -6.25 -14.51 -1.05
N GLU A 31 -6.55 -14.43 0.25
CA GLU A 31 -7.73 -15.06 0.84
C GLU A 31 -9.02 -14.33 0.41
N PHE A 32 -8.92 -13.08 -0.04
CA PHE A 32 -10.05 -12.31 -0.55
C PHE A 32 -10.28 -12.60 -2.03
N GLU A 33 -11.52 -12.96 -2.37
CA GLU A 33 -11.92 -13.23 -3.75
C GLU A 33 -11.70 -11.99 -4.65
N GLY A 34 -11.07 -12.22 -5.80
CA GLY A 34 -10.83 -11.18 -6.81
C GLY A 34 -9.58 -10.32 -6.58
N VAL A 35 -8.73 -10.65 -5.61
CA VAL A 35 -7.41 -10.02 -5.44
C VAL A 35 -6.38 -10.68 -6.37
N ASP A 36 -5.98 -9.95 -7.41
CA ASP A 36 -5.02 -10.42 -8.42
C ASP A 36 -3.56 -9.95 -8.15
N GLY A 37 -3.35 -9.10 -7.15
CA GLY A 37 -2.02 -8.55 -6.85
C GLY A 37 -1.91 -7.71 -5.57
N VAL A 38 -0.92 -8.08 -4.76
CA VAL A 38 -0.36 -7.46 -3.54
C VAL A 38 0.74 -6.40 -3.74
N ALA A 39 0.68 -5.15 -3.27
CA ALA A 39 1.91 -4.35 -3.07
C ALA A 39 1.89 -3.50 -1.79
N ILE A 40 3.04 -3.41 -1.12
CA ILE A 40 3.31 -2.51 0.01
C ILE A 40 4.33 -1.48 -0.45
N ILE A 41 3.96 -0.20 -0.37
CA ILE A 41 4.77 0.93 -0.82
C ILE A 41 4.96 1.88 0.37
N SER A 42 6.20 2.32 0.58
CA SER A 42 6.49 3.34 1.60
C SER A 42 5.85 4.68 1.24
N SER A 43 5.75 5.57 2.23
CA SER A 43 5.35 6.97 2.02
C SER A 43 6.24 7.74 1.04
N THR A 44 7.50 7.28 0.83
CA THR A 44 8.44 7.85 -0.15
C THR A 44 8.25 7.30 -1.56
N GLY A 45 7.36 6.33 -1.75
CA GLY A 45 7.12 5.67 -3.04
C GLY A 45 8.05 4.50 -3.34
N LYS A 46 8.87 4.06 -2.37
CA LYS A 46 9.69 2.85 -2.51
C LYS A 46 8.81 1.63 -2.32
N VAL A 47 8.84 0.70 -3.27
CA VAL A 47 8.20 -0.61 -3.11
C VAL A 47 8.96 -1.39 -2.05
N LEU A 48 8.28 -1.79 -0.98
CA LEU A 48 8.83 -2.56 0.13
C LEU A 48 8.63 -4.06 -0.11
N ALA A 49 7.47 -4.41 -0.65
CA ALA A 49 7.09 -5.78 -0.97
C ALA A 49 6.04 -5.78 -2.09
N GLU A 50 6.09 -6.76 -2.99
CA GLU A 50 5.02 -6.95 -3.97
C GLU A 50 4.85 -8.42 -4.37
N LYS A 51 3.62 -8.79 -4.70
CA LYS A 51 3.22 -10.06 -5.33
C LYS A 51 2.14 -9.73 -6.36
N MET A 52 2.56 -9.17 -7.48
CA MET A 52 1.68 -8.62 -8.52
C MET A 52 1.58 -9.51 -9.77
N GLY A 53 2.34 -10.60 -9.82
CA GLY A 53 2.43 -11.44 -11.02
C GLY A 53 2.86 -10.63 -12.24
N SER A 54 2.04 -10.64 -13.30
CA SER A 54 2.27 -9.87 -14.53
C SER A 54 1.87 -8.39 -14.44
N ASN A 55 1.38 -7.93 -13.28
CA ASN A 55 0.80 -6.59 -13.09
C ASN A 55 1.73 -5.59 -12.38
N SER A 56 3.05 -5.78 -12.40
CA SER A 56 4.00 -4.91 -11.66
C SER A 56 3.94 -3.43 -12.08
N SER A 57 3.54 -3.13 -13.32
CA SER A 57 3.32 -1.75 -13.79
C SER A 57 2.20 -1.02 -13.04
N LEU A 58 1.23 -1.75 -12.46
CA LEU A 58 0.15 -1.18 -11.67
C LEU A 58 0.65 -0.57 -10.35
N VAL A 59 1.76 -1.05 -9.80
CA VAL A 59 2.38 -0.49 -8.58
C VAL A 59 2.90 0.92 -8.84
N THR A 60 3.52 1.12 -10.01
CA THR A 60 3.98 2.46 -10.42
C THR A 60 2.79 3.40 -10.63
N LEU A 61 1.73 2.92 -11.28
CA LEU A 61 0.49 3.68 -11.49
C LEU A 61 -0.18 4.06 -10.15
N ALA A 62 -0.26 3.13 -9.20
CA ALA A 62 -0.76 3.36 -7.85
C ALA A 62 0.02 4.48 -7.14
N GLY A 63 1.36 4.46 -7.25
CA GLY A 63 2.21 5.53 -6.73
C GLY A 63 1.90 6.91 -7.33
N PHE A 64 1.58 7.00 -8.63
CA PHE A 64 1.15 8.25 -9.25
C PHE A 64 -0.23 8.70 -8.74
N TYR A 65 -1.19 7.78 -8.59
CA TYR A 65 -2.51 8.11 -8.05
C TYR A 65 -2.41 8.64 -6.62
N MET A 66 -1.66 7.99 -5.74
CA MET A 66 -1.49 8.45 -4.35
C MET A 66 -0.84 9.84 -4.27
N ARG A 67 0.21 10.10 -5.07
CA ARG A 67 0.84 11.42 -5.12
C ARG A 67 -0.10 12.50 -5.65
N GLY A 68 -0.86 12.20 -6.71
CA GLY A 68 -1.86 13.10 -7.27
C GLY A 68 -2.97 13.40 -6.27
N ALA A 69 -3.51 12.37 -5.64
CA ALA A 69 -4.55 12.47 -4.62
C ALA A 69 -4.08 13.29 -3.41
N ALA A 70 -2.87 13.06 -2.91
CA ALA A 70 -2.30 13.86 -1.83
C ALA A 70 -2.11 15.34 -2.21
N ARG A 71 -1.75 15.65 -3.46
CA ARG A 71 -1.66 17.03 -3.95
C ARG A 71 -3.05 17.69 -3.98
N ILE A 72 -4.06 16.98 -4.47
CA ILE A 72 -5.45 17.47 -4.50
C ILE A 72 -5.98 17.67 -3.09
N ALA A 73 -5.81 16.70 -2.18
CA ALA A 73 -6.22 16.80 -0.78
C ALA A 73 -5.71 18.09 -0.13
N ARG A 74 -4.40 18.37 -0.27
CA ARG A 74 -3.77 19.59 0.26
C ARG A 74 -4.33 20.86 -0.35
N SER A 75 -4.68 20.84 -1.65
CA SER A 75 -5.26 22.01 -2.31
C SER A 75 -6.66 22.39 -1.80
N ILE A 76 -7.37 21.45 -1.17
CA ILE A 76 -8.72 21.65 -0.62
C ILE A 76 -8.74 21.65 0.92
N GLY A 77 -7.57 21.74 1.56
CA GLY A 77 -7.45 21.89 3.03
C GLY A 77 -7.37 20.59 3.83
N TYR A 78 -7.26 19.42 3.18
CA TYR A 78 -7.00 18.14 3.85
C TYR A 78 -5.50 17.79 3.83
N ASN A 79 -5.06 16.96 4.78
CA ASN A 79 -3.67 16.48 4.80
C ASN A 79 -3.41 15.43 3.71
N VAL A 80 -4.18 14.33 3.74
CA VAL A 80 -4.19 13.22 2.77
C VAL A 80 -5.58 12.57 2.78
N PHE A 81 -5.90 11.76 1.79
CA PHE A 81 -7.07 10.86 1.85
C PHE A 81 -6.68 9.54 2.52
N ASP A 82 -7.63 8.91 3.21
CA ASP A 82 -7.46 7.57 3.83
C ASP A 82 -7.31 6.45 2.79
N GLY A 83 -7.63 6.73 1.52
CA GLY A 83 -7.44 5.80 0.43
C GLY A 83 -7.84 6.37 -0.91
N VAL A 84 -7.44 5.68 -1.97
CA VAL A 84 -7.77 5.98 -3.36
C VAL A 84 -8.24 4.70 -4.03
N ILE A 85 -9.32 4.80 -4.82
CA ILE A 85 -9.81 3.70 -5.64
C ILE A 85 -9.78 4.16 -7.10
N ALA A 86 -8.95 3.51 -7.91
CA ALA A 86 -8.95 3.69 -9.34
C ALA A 86 -9.69 2.51 -9.99
N ARG A 87 -10.80 2.79 -10.69
CA ARG A 87 -11.61 1.78 -11.37
C ARG A 87 -11.48 1.96 -12.88
N SER A 88 -11.15 0.88 -13.59
CA SER A 88 -11.18 0.84 -15.05
C SER A 88 -12.59 0.55 -15.57
N LYS A 89 -12.83 0.83 -16.85
CA LYS A 89 -14.15 0.60 -17.50
C LYS A 89 -14.57 -0.87 -17.53
N ASN A 90 -13.61 -1.80 -17.53
CA ASN A 90 -13.87 -3.24 -17.49
C ASN A 90 -14.07 -3.79 -16.06
N GLY A 91 -14.12 -2.92 -15.05
CA GLY A 91 -14.45 -3.30 -13.67
C GLY A 91 -13.27 -3.63 -12.77
N GLN A 92 -12.05 -3.75 -13.33
CA GLN A 92 -10.83 -3.93 -12.54
C GLN A 92 -10.56 -2.70 -11.68
N GLN A 93 -9.98 -2.93 -10.51
CA GLN A 93 -9.78 -1.90 -9.50
C GLN A 93 -8.37 -1.97 -8.91
N ILE A 94 -7.79 -0.81 -8.68
CA ILE A 94 -6.60 -0.64 -7.85
C ILE A 94 -7.06 0.11 -6.61
N ILE A 95 -6.91 -0.54 -5.46
CA ILE A 95 -7.28 0.01 -4.16
C ILE A 95 -5.98 0.34 -3.43
N MET A 96 -5.84 1.59 -3.01
CA MET A 96 -4.70 2.10 -2.27
C MET A 96 -5.21 2.61 -0.93
N ILE A 97 -4.61 2.15 0.16
CA ILE A 97 -5.01 2.44 1.54
C ILE A 97 -3.74 2.78 2.32
#